data_AF-A0A8S1E734-F1
#
_entry.id   AF-A0A8S1E734-F1
#
_cell.length_a   1.000
_cell.length_b   1.000
_cell.length_c   1.000
_cell.angle_alpha   90.00
_cell.angle_beta   90.00
_cell.angle_gamma   90.00
#
_symmetry.space_group_name_H-M   'P 1'
#
loop_
_entity.id
_entity.type
_entity.pdbx_description
1 polymer ?
#
loop_
_entity_poly.entity_id
_entity_poly.type
_entity_poly.pdbx_seq_one_letter_code
_entity_poly.pdbx_strand_id
1 'polypeptide(L)'
;MSHESDPGWQYLRQSAEQLLAATTKKFDSKKNVWIADPEEGFIAAEIKSTKGDTITVVTSKGAEKTLKKDDAQQMNPPKYEKTEDMANLTFLNDASVLHNLRQRYYSMMIYGELACKLFCVEAEKFVNSLLKPRVKVGTEWVNKGQNLEQVNWAVEEKKRKDKEAEVARLEAEKQALLIQLEQERDSNAEGEERSAKLLAQKADLEKQMANMNDQLCDEEEKNAALQKAKKKVEQDNEGLKKTVSDLETTIKKQESEKQSKDHQIRSLQVIINN
;
A
#
# COMPACT_ATOMS: atom_id res chain seq x y z
N MET A 1 -44.92 9.91 -27.38
CA MET A 1 -43.66 9.60 -26.66
C MET A 1 -44.05 9.11 -25.28
N SER A 2 -43.48 7.99 -24.81
CA SER A 2 -43.68 7.59 -23.40
C SER A 2 -43.01 8.65 -22.53
N HIS A 3 -43.67 9.12 -21.48
CA HIS A 3 -43.05 10.04 -20.51
C HIS A 3 -41.78 9.44 -19.88
N GLU A 4 -41.65 8.11 -19.91
CA GLU A 4 -40.48 7.37 -19.43
C GLU A 4 -39.23 7.52 -20.31
N SER A 5 -39.37 7.97 -21.57
CA SER A 5 -38.21 8.23 -22.45
C SER A 5 -37.58 9.61 -22.23
N ASP A 6 -38.19 10.45 -21.39
CA ASP A 6 -37.62 11.76 -21.05
C ASP A 6 -36.41 11.58 -20.12
N PRO A 7 -35.24 12.18 -20.42
CA PRO A 7 -34.04 12.08 -19.58
C PRO A 7 -34.26 12.54 -18.12
N GLY A 8 -35.24 13.41 -17.89
CA GLY A 8 -35.65 13.88 -16.57
C GLY A 8 -36.48 12.87 -15.77
N TRP A 9 -37.11 11.89 -16.43
CA TRP A 9 -38.03 10.94 -15.78
C TRP A 9 -37.38 10.14 -14.65
N GLN A 10 -36.12 9.76 -14.82
CA GLN A 10 -35.33 9.02 -13.81
C GLN A 10 -35.19 9.77 -12.47
N TYR A 11 -35.37 11.09 -12.47
CA TYR A 11 -35.31 11.94 -11.28
C TYR A 11 -36.69 12.27 -10.72
N LEU A 12 -37.77 11.78 -11.32
CA LEU A 12 -39.13 12.02 -10.86
C LEU A 12 -39.74 10.78 -10.24
N ARG A 13 -39.50 9.61 -10.84
CA ARG A 13 -40.07 8.32 -10.43
C ARG A 13 -39.07 7.18 -10.55
N GLN A 14 -39.30 6.15 -9.74
CA GLN A 14 -38.61 4.87 -9.91
C GLN A 14 -39.10 4.19 -11.20
N SER A 15 -38.17 3.57 -11.93
CA SER A 15 -38.55 2.72 -13.07
C SER A 15 -39.28 1.46 -12.60
N ALA A 16 -40.06 0.84 -13.48
CA ALA A 16 -40.73 -0.43 -13.19
C ALA A 16 -39.73 -1.51 -12.72
N GLU A 17 -38.54 -1.53 -13.31
CA GLU A 17 -37.43 -2.40 -12.92
C GLU A 17 -36.95 -2.12 -11.49
N GLN A 18 -36.77 -0.86 -11.12
CA GLN A 18 -36.36 -0.47 -9.76
C GLN A 18 -37.43 -0.83 -8.71
N LEU A 19 -38.70 -0.67 -9.03
CA LEU A 19 -39.81 -1.07 -8.16
C LEU A 19 -39.88 -2.59 -7.97
N LEU A 20 -39.67 -3.35 -9.04
CA LEU A 20 -39.59 -4.81 -8.99
C LEU A 20 -38.39 -5.26 -8.14
N ALA A 21 -37.21 -4.68 -8.39
CA ALA A 21 -35.99 -4.97 -7.64
C ALA A 21 -36.11 -4.58 -6.16
N ALA A 22 -36.83 -3.51 -5.83
CA ALA A 22 -37.13 -3.16 -4.44
C ALA A 22 -38.03 -4.22 -3.79
N THR A 23 -39.09 -4.64 -4.49
CA THR A 23 -40.07 -5.61 -3.97
C THR A 23 -39.49 -7.02 -3.78
N THR A 24 -38.45 -7.39 -4.54
CA THR A 24 -37.77 -8.69 -4.39
C THR A 24 -36.76 -8.73 -3.25
N LYS A 25 -36.44 -7.59 -2.61
CA LYS A 25 -35.53 -7.57 -1.46
C LYS A 25 -36.12 -8.34 -0.29
N LYS A 26 -35.31 -9.24 0.28
CA LYS A 26 -35.67 -10.01 1.47
C LYS A 26 -35.96 -9.06 2.64
N PHE A 27 -37.16 -9.17 3.20
CA PHE A 27 -37.61 -8.35 4.31
C PHE A 27 -38.47 -9.19 5.25
N ASP A 28 -38.22 -9.05 6.55
CA ASP A 28 -39.00 -9.68 7.60
C ASP A 28 -39.59 -8.59 8.50
N SER A 29 -40.90 -8.38 8.38
CA SER A 29 -41.66 -7.38 9.15
C SER A 29 -41.54 -7.49 10.67
N LYS A 30 -41.16 -8.66 11.20
CA LYS A 30 -41.01 -8.90 12.64
C LYS A 30 -39.56 -8.77 13.11
N LYS A 31 -38.59 -8.83 12.20
CA LYS A 31 -37.16 -8.73 12.55
C LYS A 31 -36.55 -7.40 12.17
N ASN A 32 -36.94 -6.81 11.04
CA ASN A 32 -36.38 -5.56 10.56
C ASN A 32 -37.04 -4.37 11.27
N VAL A 33 -36.24 -3.63 12.01
CA VAL A 33 -36.67 -2.49 12.83
C VAL A 33 -35.70 -1.31 12.69
N TRP A 34 -36.20 -0.11 12.95
CA TRP A 34 -35.40 1.08 13.13
C TRP A 34 -35.07 1.27 14.60
N ILE A 35 -33.84 1.67 14.90
CA ILE A 35 -33.43 2.08 16.25
C ILE A 35 -32.77 3.45 16.19
N ALA A 36 -32.80 4.19 17.30
CA ALA A 36 -32.13 5.48 17.39
C ALA A 36 -30.61 5.35 17.23
N ASP A 37 -30.00 6.30 16.52
CA ASP A 37 -28.56 6.38 16.31
C ASP A 37 -28.09 7.85 16.49
N PRO A 38 -27.02 8.11 17.27
CA PRO A 38 -26.55 9.47 17.50
C PRO A 38 -26.08 10.22 16.25
N GLU A 39 -25.57 9.50 15.24
CA GLU A 39 -25.04 10.11 14.01
C GLU A 39 -26.12 10.17 12.92
N GLU A 40 -26.83 9.06 12.72
CA GLU A 40 -27.79 8.90 11.63
C GLU A 40 -29.22 9.31 11.99
N GLY A 41 -29.48 9.66 13.26
CA GLY A 41 -30.81 9.83 13.84
C GLY A 41 -31.51 8.49 14.08
N PHE A 42 -31.71 7.72 13.00
CA PHE A 42 -32.21 6.35 13.03
C PHE A 42 -31.42 5.44 12.09
N ILE A 43 -31.20 4.20 12.50
CA ILE A 43 -30.48 3.19 11.72
C ILE A 43 -31.25 1.88 11.63
N ALA A 44 -31.13 1.19 10.49
CA ALA A 44 -31.74 -0.11 10.28
C ALA A 44 -31.05 -1.17 11.15
N ALA A 45 -31.84 -2.06 11.72
CA ALA A 45 -31.36 -3.17 12.52
C ALA A 45 -32.22 -4.43 12.32
N GLU A 46 -31.63 -5.59 12.61
CA GLU A 46 -32.31 -6.88 12.61
C GLU A 46 -32.36 -7.47 14.03
N ILE A 47 -33.54 -7.84 14.51
CA ILE A 47 -33.73 -8.51 15.79
C ILE A 47 -33.15 -9.92 15.72
N LYS A 48 -32.12 -10.18 16.53
CA LYS A 48 -31.54 -11.51 16.73
C LYS A 48 -32.29 -12.32 17.77
N SER A 49 -32.64 -11.69 18.90
CA SER A 49 -33.32 -12.38 20.00
C SER A 49 -34.23 -11.45 20.79
N THR A 50 -35.22 -12.04 21.45
CA THR A 50 -36.18 -11.36 22.31
C THR A 50 -36.17 -12.04 23.68
N LYS A 51 -35.93 -11.27 24.74
CA LYS A 51 -35.92 -11.74 26.14
C LYS A 51 -36.84 -10.84 26.95
N GLY A 52 -38.08 -11.30 27.18
CA GLY A 52 -39.11 -10.52 27.86
C GLY A 52 -39.39 -9.22 27.11
N ASP A 53 -39.14 -8.09 27.79
CA ASP A 53 -39.37 -6.73 27.27
C ASP A 53 -38.16 -6.13 26.53
N THR A 54 -37.06 -6.88 26.44
CA THR A 54 -35.82 -6.44 25.78
C THR A 54 -35.58 -7.22 24.50
N ILE A 55 -35.04 -6.53 23.49
CA ILE A 55 -34.62 -7.11 22.22
C ILE A 55 -33.13 -6.88 22.02
N THR A 56 -32.44 -7.89 21.47
CA THR A 56 -31.07 -7.77 21.00
C THR A 56 -31.09 -7.66 19.49
N VAL A 57 -30.56 -6.56 18.96
CA VAL A 57 -30.57 -6.22 17.54
C VAL A 57 -29.13 -6.09 17.02
N VAL A 58 -28.94 -6.37 15.74
CA VAL A 58 -27.71 -6.02 15.03
C VAL A 58 -28.00 -4.93 14.02
N THR A 59 -27.30 -3.81 14.14
CA THR A 59 -27.43 -2.68 13.24
C THR A 59 -26.84 -3.00 11.87
N SER A 60 -27.21 -2.24 10.84
CA SER A 60 -26.62 -2.34 9.51
C SER A 60 -25.11 -2.04 9.50
N LYS A 61 -24.59 -1.33 10.51
CA LYS A 61 -23.14 -1.13 10.76
C LYS A 61 -22.46 -2.36 11.40
N GLY A 62 -23.21 -3.44 11.68
CA GLY A 62 -22.71 -4.68 12.29
C GLY A 62 -22.61 -4.67 13.82
N ALA A 63 -23.01 -3.59 14.49
CA ALA A 63 -22.93 -3.46 15.94
C ALA A 63 -24.14 -4.13 16.63
N GLU A 64 -23.88 -4.88 17.69
CA GLU A 64 -24.94 -5.50 18.49
C GLU A 64 -25.36 -4.58 19.64
N LYS A 65 -26.67 -4.33 19.77
CA LYS A 65 -27.26 -3.49 20.82
C LYS A 65 -28.42 -4.22 21.48
N THR A 66 -28.58 -4.04 22.78
CA THR A 66 -29.77 -4.49 23.52
C THR A 66 -30.54 -3.28 24.01
N LEU A 67 -31.82 -3.23 23.70
CA LEU A 67 -32.72 -2.13 24.01
C LEU A 67 -34.11 -2.65 24.37
N LYS A 68 -34.98 -1.78 24.89
CA LYS A 68 -36.38 -2.14 25.12
C LYS A 68 -37.11 -2.24 23.80
N LYS A 69 -38.15 -3.07 23.77
CA LYS A 69 -38.95 -3.27 22.55
C LYS A 69 -39.61 -1.97 22.07
N ASP A 70 -40.04 -1.10 23.00
CA ASP A 70 -40.70 0.18 22.70
C ASP A 70 -39.76 1.24 22.09
N ASP A 71 -38.45 1.07 22.26
CA ASP A 71 -37.43 1.97 21.69
C ASP A 71 -37.14 1.64 20.20
N ALA A 72 -37.70 0.55 19.68
CA ALA A 72 -37.57 0.16 18.28
C ALA A 72 -38.83 0.50 17.48
N GLN A 73 -38.65 1.14 16.33
CA GLN A 73 -39.75 1.48 15.42
C GLN A 73 -39.86 0.45 14.30
N GLN A 74 -41.08 0.13 13.87
CA GLN A 74 -41.31 -0.83 12.79
C GLN A 74 -40.81 -0.28 11.45
N MET A 75 -40.20 -1.15 10.65
CA MET A 75 -39.79 -0.82 9.28
C MET A 75 -40.93 -1.07 8.29
N ASN A 76 -41.05 -0.19 7.30
CA ASN A 76 -41.94 -0.43 6.16
C ASN A 76 -41.31 -1.47 5.21
N PRO A 77 -42.14 -2.35 4.60
CA PRO A 77 -41.66 -3.27 3.58
C PRO A 77 -41.01 -2.56 2.38
N PRO A 78 -40.04 -3.18 1.68
CA PRO A 78 -39.32 -2.58 0.56
C PRO A 78 -40.19 -2.07 -0.60
N LYS A 79 -41.43 -2.56 -0.76
CA LYS A 79 -42.38 -2.02 -1.75
C LYS A 79 -42.72 -0.54 -1.52
N TYR A 80 -42.48 -0.01 -0.31
CA TYR A 80 -42.67 1.39 0.05
C TYR A 80 -41.39 2.23 -0.08
N GLU A 81 -40.29 1.63 -0.50
CA GLU A 81 -39.03 2.34 -0.70
C GLU A 81 -39.23 3.48 -1.70
N LYS A 82 -38.88 4.72 -1.29
CA LYS A 82 -39.00 5.95 -2.10
C LYS A 82 -40.44 6.30 -2.51
N THR A 83 -41.44 5.90 -1.75
CA THR A 83 -42.85 6.26 -1.95
C THR A 83 -43.02 7.77 -2.13
N GLU A 84 -43.85 8.18 -3.09
CA GLU A 84 -44.14 9.59 -3.40
C GLU A 84 -44.96 10.27 -2.29
N ASP A 85 -46.03 9.59 -1.85
CA ASP A 85 -46.92 10.03 -0.79
C ASP A 85 -46.73 9.16 0.45
N MET A 86 -45.97 9.71 1.42
CA MET A 86 -45.65 9.03 2.67
C MET A 86 -46.87 8.77 3.55
N ALA A 87 -48.04 9.37 3.29
CA ALA A 87 -49.28 9.01 3.98
C ALA A 87 -49.70 7.56 3.71
N ASN A 88 -49.20 6.95 2.62
CA ASN A 88 -49.48 5.55 2.26
C ASN A 88 -48.54 4.54 2.93
N LEU A 89 -47.57 4.98 3.75
CA LEU A 89 -46.72 4.08 4.52
C LEU A 89 -47.57 3.24 5.48
N THR A 90 -47.24 1.95 5.63
CA THR A 90 -47.91 1.09 6.63
C THR A 90 -47.59 1.54 8.05
N PHE A 91 -46.33 1.89 8.28
CA PHE A 91 -45.86 2.42 9.56
C PHE A 91 -45.42 3.87 9.37
N LEU A 92 -46.29 4.80 9.72
CA LEU A 92 -45.99 6.23 9.65
C LEU A 92 -45.32 6.67 10.95
N ASN A 93 -44.01 6.45 11.04
CA ASN A 93 -43.16 6.82 12.17
C ASN A 93 -41.96 7.67 11.70
N ASP A 94 -41.32 8.36 12.64
CA ASP A 94 -40.24 9.31 12.36
C ASP A 94 -39.10 8.68 11.55
N ALA A 95 -38.70 7.45 11.91
CA ALA A 95 -37.63 6.74 11.21
C ALA A 95 -37.98 6.43 9.75
N SER A 96 -39.23 6.02 9.48
CA SER A 96 -39.68 5.70 8.13
C SER A 96 -39.82 6.93 7.25
N VAL A 97 -40.30 8.05 7.80
CA VAL A 97 -40.36 9.34 7.09
C VAL A 97 -38.95 9.81 6.74
N LEU A 98 -38.05 9.81 7.72
CA LEU A 98 -36.66 10.22 7.53
C LEU A 98 -35.94 9.35 6.47
N HIS A 99 -36.08 8.03 6.56
CA HIS A 99 -35.50 7.10 5.59
C HIS A 99 -36.03 7.36 4.19
N ASN A 100 -37.36 7.46 4.02
CA ASN A 100 -37.95 7.68 2.70
C ASN A 100 -37.46 9.00 2.06
N LEU A 101 -37.45 10.10 2.83
CA LEU A 101 -36.93 11.39 2.37
C LEU A 101 -35.45 11.31 1.98
N ARG A 102 -34.62 10.67 2.83
CA ARG A 102 -33.18 10.50 2.58
C ARG A 102 -32.91 9.71 1.30
N GLN A 103 -33.61 8.59 1.11
CA GLN A 103 -33.44 7.73 -0.07
C GLN A 103 -33.88 8.40 -1.36
N ARG A 104 -34.97 9.19 -1.31
CA ARG A 104 -35.39 10.03 -2.43
C ARG A 104 -34.37 11.11 -2.75
N TYR A 105 -33.84 11.78 -1.73
CA TYR A 105 -32.80 12.80 -1.88
C TYR A 105 -31.52 12.23 -2.53
N TYR A 106 -31.01 11.10 -2.05
CA TYR A 106 -29.83 10.44 -2.65
C TYR A 106 -30.03 9.97 -4.09
N SER A 107 -31.29 9.70 -4.47
CA SER A 107 -31.64 9.34 -5.85
C SER A 107 -31.97 10.57 -6.70
N MET A 108 -31.73 11.78 -6.19
CA MET A 108 -32.13 13.06 -6.79
C MET A 108 -33.62 13.15 -7.15
N MET A 109 -34.47 12.37 -6.47
CA MET A 109 -35.93 12.38 -6.62
C MET A 109 -36.59 13.47 -5.78
N ILE A 110 -36.03 14.67 -5.88
CA ILE A 110 -36.60 15.88 -5.30
C ILE A 110 -37.61 16.45 -6.30
N TYR A 111 -38.89 16.41 -5.95
CA TYR A 111 -39.87 17.16 -6.74
C TYR A 111 -39.47 18.63 -6.75
N GLY A 112 -39.53 19.28 -7.91
CA GLY A 112 -39.14 20.69 -8.05
C GLY A 112 -39.82 21.59 -7.02
N GLU A 113 -41.08 21.30 -6.67
CA GLU A 113 -41.80 22.02 -5.61
C GLU A 113 -41.23 21.77 -4.20
N LEU A 114 -40.82 20.53 -3.89
CA LEU A 114 -40.23 20.20 -2.60
C LEU A 114 -38.83 20.80 -2.47
N ALA A 115 -38.06 20.82 -3.56
CA ALA A 115 -36.78 21.54 -3.62
C ALA A 115 -37.00 23.04 -3.39
N CYS A 116 -37.97 23.66 -4.07
CA CYS A 116 -38.32 25.06 -3.86
C CYS A 116 -38.72 25.32 -2.40
N LYS A 117 -39.57 24.48 -1.80
CA LYS A 117 -39.94 24.57 -0.38
C LYS A 117 -38.73 24.43 0.56
N LEU A 118 -37.82 23.50 0.29
CA LEU A 118 -36.60 23.31 1.09
C LEU A 118 -35.69 24.54 1.06
N PHE A 119 -35.54 25.18 -0.11
CA PHE A 119 -34.75 26.39 -0.27
C PHE A 119 -35.51 27.67 0.11
N CYS A 120 -36.72 27.56 0.67
CA CYS A 120 -37.60 28.69 0.99
C CYS A 120 -37.88 29.60 -0.23
N VAL A 121 -37.94 29.00 -1.41
CA VAL A 121 -38.26 29.66 -2.68
C VAL A 121 -39.68 29.28 -3.10
N GLU A 122 -40.46 30.26 -3.54
CA GLU A 122 -41.78 30.02 -4.09
C GLU A 122 -41.67 29.39 -5.49
N ALA A 123 -42.21 28.18 -5.66
CA ALA A 123 -42.02 27.37 -6.87
C ALA A 123 -42.47 28.10 -8.15
N GLU A 124 -43.61 28.79 -8.09
CA GLU A 124 -44.13 29.55 -9.24
C GLU A 124 -43.21 30.71 -9.61
N LYS A 125 -42.68 31.45 -8.62
CA LYS A 125 -41.71 32.52 -8.86
C LYS A 125 -40.39 31.97 -9.42
N PHE A 126 -39.94 30.81 -8.95
CA PHE A 126 -38.76 30.14 -9.47
C PHE A 126 -38.92 29.78 -10.94
N VAL A 127 -40.00 29.07 -11.30
CA VAL A 127 -40.29 28.70 -12.70
C VAL A 127 -40.46 29.95 -13.58
N ASN A 128 -41.18 30.97 -13.11
CA ASN A 128 -41.32 32.23 -13.83
C ASN A 128 -39.99 32.98 -14.01
N SER A 129 -39.06 32.89 -13.06
CA SER A 129 -37.73 33.51 -13.20
C SER A 129 -36.89 32.85 -14.30
N LEU A 130 -37.11 31.56 -14.56
CA LEU A 130 -36.46 30.83 -15.66
C LEU A 130 -37.11 31.16 -17.00
N LEU A 131 -38.44 31.21 -17.08
CA LEU A 131 -39.19 31.48 -18.31
C LEU A 131 -39.24 32.97 -18.68
N LYS A 132 -39.10 33.87 -17.70
CA LYS A 132 -39.16 35.33 -17.88
C LYS A 132 -38.06 36.02 -17.06
N PRO A 133 -36.77 35.72 -17.31
CA PRO A 133 -35.68 36.39 -16.60
C PRO A 133 -35.71 37.90 -16.84
N ARG A 134 -35.38 38.65 -15.79
CA ARG A 134 -35.15 40.09 -15.88
C ARG A 134 -33.75 40.34 -16.42
N VAL A 135 -33.67 41.01 -17.56
CA VAL A 135 -32.42 41.37 -18.22
C VAL A 135 -32.30 42.90 -18.24
N LYS A 136 -31.10 43.41 -17.97
CA LYS A 136 -30.84 44.85 -18.03
C LYS A 136 -30.56 45.26 -19.47
N VAL A 137 -31.31 46.23 -19.97
CA VAL A 137 -31.15 46.82 -21.31
C VAL A 137 -30.98 48.33 -21.11
N GLY A 138 -29.76 48.83 -21.31
CA GLY A 138 -29.41 50.20 -20.96
C GLY A 138 -29.52 50.45 -19.45
N THR A 139 -30.35 51.41 -19.06
CA THR A 139 -30.64 51.74 -17.66
C THR A 139 -31.83 50.97 -17.07
N GLU A 140 -32.63 50.28 -17.90
CA GLU A 140 -33.89 49.65 -17.48
C GLU A 140 -33.79 48.12 -17.38
N TRP A 141 -34.69 47.53 -16.60
CA TRP A 141 -34.83 46.08 -16.46
C TRP A 141 -36.10 45.59 -17.15
N VAL A 142 -35.95 44.74 -18.15
CA VAL A 142 -37.05 44.19 -18.93
C VAL A 142 -37.12 42.68 -18.78
N ASN A 143 -38.32 42.10 -18.89
CA ASN A 143 -38.50 40.65 -18.89
C ASN A 143 -38.22 40.10 -20.29
N LYS A 144 -37.25 39.19 -20.40
CA LYS A 144 -37.03 38.43 -21.62
C LYS A 144 -37.86 37.15 -21.53
N GLY A 145 -38.98 37.09 -22.24
CA GLY A 145 -39.77 35.86 -22.34
C GLY A 145 -39.01 34.77 -23.10
N GLN A 146 -39.03 33.56 -22.58
CA GLN A 146 -38.48 32.36 -23.21
C GLN A 146 -39.36 31.16 -22.85
N ASN A 147 -39.47 30.22 -23.78
CA ASN A 147 -40.24 28.99 -23.57
C ASN A 147 -39.39 27.92 -22.84
N LEU A 148 -40.06 26.84 -22.41
CA LEU A 148 -39.40 25.75 -21.67
C LEU A 148 -38.26 25.10 -22.47
N GLU A 149 -38.44 24.93 -23.77
CA GLU A 149 -37.43 24.33 -24.66
C GLU A 149 -36.15 25.19 -24.71
N GLN A 150 -36.28 26.51 -24.81
CA GLN A 150 -35.17 27.46 -24.80
C GLN A 150 -34.41 27.43 -23.47
N VAL A 151 -35.13 27.35 -22.36
CA VAL A 151 -34.51 27.22 -21.02
C VAL A 151 -33.76 25.91 -20.90
N ASN A 152 -34.38 24.79 -21.28
CA ASN A 152 -33.77 23.47 -21.22
C ASN A 152 -32.51 23.42 -22.10
N TRP A 153 -32.60 23.92 -23.34
CA TRP A 153 -31.44 23.98 -24.23
C TRP A 153 -30.29 24.79 -23.63
N ALA A 154 -30.57 25.95 -23.04
CA ALA A 154 -29.54 26.78 -22.41
C ALA A 154 -28.88 26.08 -21.20
N VAL A 155 -29.66 25.38 -20.39
CA VAL A 155 -29.16 24.60 -19.24
C VAL A 155 -28.31 23.42 -19.70
N GLU A 156 -28.80 22.65 -20.66
CA GLU A 156 -28.08 21.49 -21.20
C GLU A 156 -26.81 21.91 -21.93
N GLU A 157 -26.83 23.02 -22.67
CA GLU A 157 -25.64 23.56 -23.33
C GLU A 157 -24.56 23.97 -22.32
N LYS A 158 -24.96 24.58 -21.20
CA LYS A 158 -24.01 24.91 -20.12
C LYS A 158 -23.42 23.64 -19.51
N LYS A 159 -24.26 22.66 -19.16
CA LYS A 159 -23.80 21.37 -18.61
C LYS A 159 -22.87 20.64 -19.58
N ARG A 160 -23.18 20.66 -20.88
CA ARG A 160 -22.35 20.07 -21.93
C ARG A 160 -20.97 20.71 -21.93
N LYS A 161 -20.88 22.04 -21.92
CA LYS A 161 -19.61 22.77 -21.85
C LYS A 161 -18.81 22.47 -20.59
N ASP A 162 -19.47 22.44 -19.43
CA ASP A 162 -18.81 22.12 -18.16
C ASP A 162 -18.25 20.69 -18.18
N LYS A 163 -18.99 19.73 -18.75
CA LYS A 163 -18.55 18.34 -18.91
C LYS A 163 -17.43 18.18 -19.94
N GLU A 164 -17.52 18.86 -21.08
CA GLU A 164 -16.46 18.85 -22.10
C GLU A 164 -15.16 19.45 -21.57
N ALA A 165 -15.23 20.53 -20.80
CA ALA A 165 -14.06 21.12 -20.16
C ALA A 165 -13.41 20.15 -19.16
N GLU A 166 -14.21 19.45 -18.35
CA GLU A 166 -13.69 18.44 -17.42
C GLU A 166 -13.09 17.24 -18.14
N VAL A 167 -13.71 16.77 -19.23
CA VAL A 167 -13.15 15.69 -20.06
C VAL A 167 -11.81 16.10 -20.65
N ALA A 168 -11.71 17.31 -21.22
CA ALA A 168 -10.45 17.82 -21.76
C ALA A 168 -9.36 17.94 -20.69
N ARG A 169 -9.72 18.37 -19.47
CA ARG A 169 -8.79 18.43 -18.32
C ARG A 169 -8.27 17.04 -17.95
N LEU A 170 -9.18 16.07 -17.82
CA LEU A 170 -8.82 14.69 -17.47
C LEU A 170 -8.01 14.00 -18.57
N GLU A 171 -8.28 14.29 -19.84
CA GLU A 171 -7.47 13.79 -20.95
C GLU A 171 -6.06 14.36 -20.92
N ALA A 172 -5.88 15.66 -20.66
CA ALA A 172 -4.56 16.26 -20.52
C ALA A 172 -3.78 15.66 -19.33
N GLU A 173 -4.44 15.48 -18.19
CA GLU A 173 -3.86 14.85 -17.00
C GLU A 173 -3.45 13.39 -17.28
N LYS A 174 -4.30 12.62 -17.96
CA LYS A 174 -4.00 11.25 -18.40
C LYS A 174 -2.78 11.20 -19.30
N GLN A 175 -2.67 12.10 -20.29
CA GLN A 175 -1.52 12.13 -21.20
C GLN A 175 -0.22 12.45 -20.46
N ALA A 176 -0.25 13.41 -19.53
CA ALA A 176 0.92 13.76 -18.71
C ALA A 176 1.40 12.58 -17.86
N LEU A 177 0.47 11.87 -17.21
CA LEU A 177 0.80 10.67 -16.41
C LEU A 177 1.36 9.54 -17.27
N LEU A 178 0.88 9.38 -18.50
CA LEU A 178 1.36 8.34 -19.40
C LEU A 178 2.81 8.58 -19.83
N ILE A 179 3.17 9.84 -20.10
CA ILE A 179 4.54 10.27 -20.37
C ILE A 179 5.44 10.04 -19.15
N GLN A 180 4.98 10.42 -17.95
CA GLN A 180 5.74 10.20 -16.72
C GLN A 180 6.01 8.70 -16.48
N LEU A 181 5.00 7.86 -16.69
CA LEU A 181 5.14 6.42 -16.52
C LEU A 181 6.17 5.83 -17.50
N GLU A 182 6.22 6.30 -18.74
CA GLU A 182 7.23 5.88 -19.72
C GLU A 182 8.64 6.28 -19.29
N GLN A 183 8.82 7.53 -18.81
CA GLN A 183 10.11 8.00 -18.26
C GLN A 183 10.58 7.20 -17.04
N GLU A 184 9.66 6.84 -16.13
CA GLU A 184 9.99 6.01 -14.97
C GLU A 184 10.36 4.58 -15.38
N ARG A 185 9.70 4.02 -16.41
CA ARG A 185 10.06 2.70 -16.94
C ARG A 185 11.47 2.69 -17.53
N ASP A 186 11.83 3.71 -18.30
CA ASP A 186 13.18 3.84 -18.87
C ASP A 186 14.23 4.00 -17.76
N SER A 187 13.96 4.86 -16.78
CA SER A 187 14.85 5.06 -15.61
C SER A 187 15.03 3.77 -14.80
N ASN A 188 13.96 2.98 -14.64
CA ASN A 188 14.02 1.71 -13.93
C ASN A 188 14.83 0.67 -14.73
N ALA A 189 14.66 0.61 -16.06
CA ALA A 189 15.44 -0.28 -16.91
C ALA A 189 16.94 0.03 -16.83
N GLU A 190 17.33 1.30 -16.86
CA GLU A 190 18.73 1.72 -16.67
C GLU A 190 19.24 1.33 -15.26
N GLY A 191 18.40 1.48 -14.24
CA GLY A 191 18.70 1.08 -12.87
C GLY A 191 18.94 -0.43 -12.74
N GLU A 192 18.10 -1.25 -13.38
CA GLU A 192 18.23 -2.70 -13.41
C GLU A 192 19.51 -3.14 -14.13
N GLU A 193 19.85 -2.53 -15.28
CA GLU A 193 21.09 -2.82 -15.99
C GLU A 193 22.33 -2.48 -15.15
N ARG A 194 22.31 -1.33 -14.47
CA ARG A 194 23.39 -0.91 -13.56
C ARG A 194 23.52 -1.87 -12.37
N SER A 195 22.41 -2.30 -11.80
CA SER A 195 22.37 -3.27 -10.70
C SER A 195 22.96 -4.61 -11.13
N ALA A 196 22.59 -5.12 -12.30
CA ALA A 196 23.12 -6.37 -12.85
C ALA A 196 24.64 -6.30 -13.08
N LYS A 197 25.14 -5.18 -13.61
CA LYS A 197 26.59 -4.94 -13.78
C LYS A 197 27.33 -4.96 -12.44
N LEU A 198 26.81 -4.28 -11.42
CA LEU A 198 27.42 -4.26 -10.08
C LEU A 198 27.40 -5.65 -9.42
N LEU A 199 26.33 -6.42 -9.62
CA LEU A 199 26.22 -7.77 -9.08
C LEU A 199 27.26 -8.71 -9.71
N ALA A 200 27.48 -8.60 -11.03
CA ALA A 200 28.52 -9.35 -11.74
C ALA A 200 29.93 -8.97 -11.26
N GLN A 201 30.22 -7.67 -11.13
CA GLN A 201 31.50 -7.19 -10.61
C GLN A 201 31.76 -7.68 -9.18
N LYS A 202 30.73 -7.66 -8.32
CA LYS A 202 30.82 -8.16 -6.96
C LYS A 202 31.19 -9.65 -6.94
N ALA A 203 30.52 -10.48 -7.75
CA ALA A 203 30.81 -11.90 -7.83
C ALA A 203 32.25 -12.19 -8.27
N ASP A 204 32.77 -11.41 -9.21
CA ASP A 204 34.15 -11.53 -9.69
C ASP A 204 35.16 -11.16 -8.60
N LEU A 205 34.91 -10.08 -7.85
CA LEU A 205 35.73 -9.68 -6.71
C LEU A 205 35.68 -10.70 -5.56
N GLU A 206 34.51 -11.28 -5.26
CA GLU A 206 34.38 -12.33 -4.25
C GLU A 206 35.21 -13.57 -4.63
N LYS A 207 35.23 -13.93 -5.91
CA LYS A 207 36.08 -15.02 -6.41
C LYS A 207 37.57 -14.70 -6.31
N GLN A 208 37.97 -13.47 -6.65
CA GLN A 208 39.35 -13.02 -6.50
C GLN A 208 39.80 -13.04 -5.03
N MET A 209 38.94 -12.59 -4.12
CA MET A 209 39.17 -12.66 -2.68
C MET A 209 39.36 -14.10 -2.20
N ALA A 210 38.51 -15.03 -2.63
CA ALA A 210 38.65 -16.44 -2.28
C ALA A 210 40.00 -17.02 -2.75
N ASN A 211 40.36 -16.78 -4.02
CA ASN A 211 41.64 -17.24 -4.57
C ASN A 211 42.85 -16.67 -3.82
N MET A 212 42.83 -15.37 -3.48
CA MET A 212 43.90 -14.74 -2.70
C MET A 212 43.99 -15.33 -1.30
N ASN A 213 42.85 -15.68 -0.69
CA ASN A 213 42.80 -16.27 0.64
C ASN A 213 43.36 -17.70 0.65
N ASP A 214 43.07 -18.50 -0.38
CA ASP A 214 43.66 -19.84 -0.56
C ASP A 214 45.18 -19.75 -0.77
N GLN A 215 45.65 -18.82 -1.61
CA GLN A 215 47.08 -18.57 -1.79
C GLN A 215 47.77 -18.14 -0.50
N LEU A 216 47.11 -17.31 0.30
CA LEU A 216 47.64 -16.90 1.60
C LEU A 216 47.80 -18.11 2.53
N CYS A 217 46.81 -19.00 2.57
CA CYS A 217 46.87 -20.24 3.35
C CYS A 217 48.05 -21.13 2.93
N ASP A 218 48.24 -21.34 1.62
CA ASP A 218 49.37 -22.12 1.09
C ASP A 218 50.72 -21.51 1.48
N GLU A 219 50.86 -20.18 1.41
CA GLU A 219 52.09 -19.48 1.80
C GLU A 219 52.30 -19.51 3.32
N GLU A 220 51.25 -19.43 4.13
CA GLU A 220 51.32 -19.60 5.59
C GLU A 220 51.82 -20.99 5.97
N GLU A 221 51.34 -22.05 5.30
CA GLU A 221 51.80 -23.42 5.50
C GLU A 221 53.28 -23.60 5.09
N LYS A 222 53.67 -23.08 3.93
CA LYS A 222 55.08 -23.11 3.48
C LYS A 222 55.98 -22.37 4.46
N ASN A 223 55.56 -21.20 4.94
CA ASN A 223 56.32 -20.42 5.91
C ASN A 223 56.47 -21.18 7.24
N ALA A 224 55.41 -21.83 7.73
CA ALA A 224 55.47 -22.68 8.90
C ALA A 224 56.44 -23.87 8.71
N ALA A 225 56.43 -24.51 7.54
CA ALA A 225 57.34 -25.60 7.20
C ALA A 225 58.80 -25.13 7.13
N LEU A 226 59.06 -23.98 6.48
CA LEU A 226 60.37 -23.35 6.40
C LEU A 226 60.90 -22.96 7.78
N GLN A 227 60.06 -22.41 8.66
CA GLN A 227 60.43 -22.11 10.04
C GLN A 227 60.84 -23.37 10.81
N LYS A 228 60.14 -24.49 10.62
CA LYS A 228 60.49 -25.77 11.23
C LYS A 228 61.81 -26.33 10.69
N ALA A 229 62.02 -26.27 9.37
CA ALA A 229 63.26 -26.70 8.73
C ALA A 229 64.45 -25.85 9.17
N LYS A 230 64.28 -24.52 9.24
CA LYS A 230 65.28 -23.58 9.74
C LYS A 230 65.73 -23.95 11.16
N LYS A 231 64.79 -24.17 12.09
CA LYS A 231 65.11 -24.59 13.46
C LYS A 231 65.93 -25.88 13.51
N LYS A 232 65.62 -26.85 12.64
CA LYS A 232 66.37 -28.11 12.57
C LYS A 232 67.80 -27.89 12.08
N VAL A 233 67.99 -27.14 11.00
CA VAL A 233 69.33 -26.82 10.48
C VAL A 233 70.14 -26.01 11.50
N GLU A 234 69.51 -25.08 12.22
CA GLU A 234 70.15 -24.34 13.30
C GLU A 234 70.65 -25.28 14.41
N GLN A 235 69.83 -26.24 14.85
CA GLN A 235 70.21 -27.28 15.82
C GLN A 235 71.35 -28.18 15.31
N ASP A 236 71.27 -28.65 14.06
CA ASP A 236 72.31 -29.50 13.46
C ASP A 236 73.65 -28.74 13.37
N ASN A 237 73.60 -27.44 13.02
CA ASN A 237 74.79 -26.59 12.95
C ASN A 237 75.41 -26.34 14.33
N GLU A 238 74.59 -26.12 15.37
CA GLU A 238 75.07 -26.09 16.75
C GLU A 238 75.73 -27.42 17.17
N GLY A 239 75.13 -28.55 16.81
CA GLY A 239 75.70 -29.88 17.06
C GLY A 239 77.03 -30.13 16.35
N LEU A 240 77.14 -29.73 15.08
CA LEU A 240 78.38 -29.81 14.32
C LEU A 240 79.47 -28.92 14.91
N LYS A 241 79.14 -27.68 15.30
CA LYS A 241 80.09 -26.78 15.99
C LYS A 241 80.65 -27.41 17.26
N LYS A 242 79.80 -28.08 18.04
CA LYS A 242 80.24 -28.81 19.25
C LYS A 242 81.19 -29.96 18.90
N THR A 243 80.82 -30.78 17.92
CA THR A 243 81.68 -31.89 17.44
C THR A 243 83.04 -31.39 16.95
N VAL A 244 83.07 -30.28 16.20
CA VAL A 244 84.31 -29.65 15.75
C VAL A 244 85.17 -29.24 16.94
N SER A 245 84.57 -28.61 17.96
CA SER A 245 85.29 -28.23 19.18
C SER A 245 85.87 -29.44 19.94
N ASP A 246 85.09 -30.52 20.06
CA ASP A 246 85.53 -31.77 20.70
C ASP A 246 86.67 -32.47 19.91
N LEU A 247 86.62 -32.41 18.57
CA LEU A 247 87.69 -32.93 17.72
C LEU A 247 88.95 -32.07 17.81
N GLU A 248 88.83 -30.74 17.82
CA GLU A 248 89.98 -29.83 17.99
C GLU A 248 90.70 -30.07 19.32
N THR A 249 89.96 -30.30 20.41
CA THR A 249 90.56 -30.64 21.70
C THR A 249 91.23 -32.02 21.68
N THR A 250 90.62 -32.99 21.01
CA THR A 250 91.21 -34.34 20.81
C THR A 250 92.49 -34.29 19.99
N ILE A 251 92.51 -33.52 18.89
CA ILE A 251 93.71 -33.30 18.07
C ILE A 251 94.82 -32.69 18.91
N LYS A 252 94.55 -31.61 19.65
CA LYS A 252 95.54 -30.99 20.55
C LYS A 252 96.13 -32.00 21.54
N LYS A 253 95.29 -32.87 22.10
CA LYS A 253 95.74 -33.94 23.00
C LYS A 253 96.66 -34.93 22.28
N GLN A 254 96.24 -35.49 21.14
CA GLN A 254 97.06 -36.42 20.35
C GLN A 254 98.37 -35.80 19.90
N GLU A 255 98.36 -34.52 19.55
CA GLU A 255 99.54 -33.77 19.14
C GLU A 255 100.53 -33.60 20.29
N SER A 256 100.04 -33.34 21.51
CA SER A 256 100.87 -33.34 22.72
C SER A 256 101.45 -34.72 23.05
N GLU A 257 100.67 -35.80 22.90
CA GLU A 257 101.11 -37.18 23.10
C GLU A 257 102.17 -37.58 22.07
N LYS A 258 101.97 -37.20 20.81
CA LYS A 258 102.96 -37.39 19.74
C LYS A 258 104.26 -36.66 20.07
N GLN A 259 104.21 -35.38 20.44
CA GLN A 259 105.40 -34.62 20.83
C GLN A 259 106.16 -35.30 21.97
N SER A 260 105.44 -35.83 22.97
CA SER A 260 106.02 -36.59 24.08
C SER A 260 106.72 -37.87 23.59
N LYS A 261 106.06 -38.66 22.74
CA LYS A 261 106.65 -39.89 22.14
C LYS A 261 107.86 -39.58 21.26
N ASP A 262 107.79 -38.56 20.41
CA ASP A 262 108.92 -38.11 19.58
C ASP A 262 110.11 -37.65 20.43
N HIS A 263 109.86 -37.10 21.63
CA HIS A 263 110.91 -36.77 22.59
C HIS A 263 111.54 -38.02 23.20
N GLN A 264 110.73 -39.01 23.60
CA GLN A 264 111.21 -40.31 24.08
C GLN A 264 112.01 -41.06 23.02
N ILE A 265 111.54 -41.11 21.78
CA ILE A 265 112.24 -41.75 20.65
C ILE A 265 113.61 -41.11 20.46
N ARG A 266 113.70 -39.76 20.45
CA ARG A 266 114.98 -39.06 20.36
C ARG A 266 115.91 -39.40 21.53
N SER A 267 115.38 -39.47 22.76
CA SER A 267 116.17 -39.85 23.93
C SER A 267 116.70 -41.29 23.83
N LEU A 268 115.87 -42.24 23.38
CA LEU A 268 116.28 -43.62 23.15
C LEU A 268 117.29 -43.76 22.00
N GLN A 269 117.14 -42.99 20.93
CA GLN A 269 118.11 -42.95 19.82
C GLN A 269 119.48 -42.42 20.27
N VAL A 270 119.52 -41.46 21.20
CA VAL A 270 120.77 -41.00 21.82
C VAL A 270 121.42 -42.09 22.67
N ILE A 271 120.63 -42.94 23.34
CA ILE A 271 121.13 -44.08 24.12
C ILE A 271 121.67 -45.20 23.20
N ILE A 272 121.04 -45.46 22.05
CA ILE A 272 121.46 -46.51 21.11
C ILE A 272 122.72 -46.14 20.32
N ASN A 273 122.97 -44.84 20.12
CA ASN A 273 124.11 -44.35 19.34
C ASN A 273 125.36 -43.99 20.19
N ASN A 274 125.37 -44.35 21.49
CA ASN A 274 126.52 -44.28 22.39
C ASN A 274 126.92 -45.69 22.85
#